data_AF-A0A7S1ESC8-F1
#
_entry.id   AF-A0A7S1ESC8-F1
#
_cell.length_a   1.000
_cell.length_b   1.000
_cell.length_c   1.000
_cell.angle_alpha   90.00
_cell.angle_beta   90.00
_cell.angle_gamma   90.00
#
_symmetry.space_group_name_H-M   'P 1'
#
loop_
_entity.id
_entity.type
_entity.pdbx_description
1 polymer ?
#
loop_
_entity_poly.entity_id
_entity_poly.type
_entity_poly.pdbx_seq_one_letter_code
_entity_poly.pdbx_strand_id
1 'polypeptide(L)'
;IKNVRILQEWALCLVSNGFLECIESADGAPERYVLPLETAVCFRKDENIFSGEWPFLKSLQTLQNLQPVIIDKYTTGAGLHWGDLPQALHNGVTENYAPVYEHLLPNWIRLHDIAHCKLETGGIVLDIGCGAGKSTCVLARE
;
A
#
# COMPACT_ATOMS: atom_id res chain seq x y z
N ILE A 1 -20.39 1.85 -8.94
CA ILE A 1 -20.05 1.41 -10.32
C ILE A 1 -21.34 1.45 -11.14
N LYS A 2 -21.40 2.19 -12.26
CA LYS A 2 -22.66 2.45 -12.98
C LYS A 2 -22.88 1.57 -14.23
N ASN A 3 -21.94 0.69 -14.59
CA ASN A 3 -22.03 -0.16 -15.78
C ASN A 3 -21.72 -1.62 -15.42
N VAL A 4 -22.75 -2.48 -15.47
CA VAL A 4 -22.67 -3.91 -15.13
C VAL A 4 -21.74 -4.67 -16.08
N ARG A 5 -21.71 -4.28 -17.37
CA ARG A 5 -20.85 -4.92 -18.36
C ARG A 5 -19.37 -4.73 -18.04
N ILE A 6 -18.97 -3.51 -17.69
CA ILE A 6 -17.59 -3.20 -17.32
C ILE A 6 -17.19 -3.92 -16.03
N LEU A 7 -18.11 -4.06 -15.08
CA LEU A 7 -17.85 -4.81 -13.85
C LEU A 7 -17.63 -6.30 -14.13
N GLN A 8 -18.42 -6.90 -15.03
CA GLN A 8 -18.23 -8.29 -15.46
C GLN A 8 -16.89 -8.49 -16.15
N GLU A 9 -16.51 -7.61 -17.08
CA GLU A 9 -15.21 -7.69 -17.77
C GLU A 9 -14.03 -7.57 -16.79
N TRP A 10 -14.12 -6.66 -15.82
CA TRP A 10 -13.13 -6.55 -14.75
C TRP A 10 -13.08 -7.80 -13.87
N ALA A 11 -14.23 -8.37 -13.50
CA ALA A 11 -14.30 -9.58 -12.70
C ALA A 11 -13.67 -10.79 -13.44
N LEU A 12 -13.93 -10.94 -14.73
CA LEU A 12 -13.34 -11.99 -15.58
C LEU A 12 -11.81 -11.88 -15.67
N CYS A 13 -11.28 -10.65 -15.74
CA CYS A 13 -9.83 -10.43 -15.65
C CYS A 13 -9.28 -10.93 -14.31
N LEU A 14 -9.95 -10.63 -13.19
CA LEU A 14 -9.52 -11.09 -11.87
C LEU A 14 -9.63 -12.61 -11.70
N VAL A 15 -10.66 -13.24 -12.27
CA VAL A 15 -10.78 -14.71 -12.31
C VAL A 15 -9.60 -15.33 -13.07
N SER A 16 -9.28 -14.78 -14.25
CA SER A 16 -8.18 -15.28 -15.08
C SER A 16 -6.80 -15.14 -14.42
N ASN A 17 -6.66 -14.20 -13.48
CA ASN A 17 -5.44 -13.98 -12.70
C ASN A 17 -5.46 -14.66 -11.33
N GLY A 18 -6.50 -15.45 -11.00
CA GLY A 18 -6.60 -16.20 -9.74
C GLY A 18 -6.98 -15.37 -8.50
N PHE A 19 -7.45 -14.13 -8.67
CA PHE A 19 -7.91 -13.29 -7.56
C PHE A 19 -9.37 -13.54 -7.17
N LEU A 20 -10.20 -13.91 -8.14
CA LEU A 20 -11.61 -14.28 -7.94
C LEU A 20 -11.85 -15.70 -8.43
N GLU A 21 -12.86 -16.36 -7.85
CA GLU A 21 -13.41 -17.61 -8.36
C GLU A 21 -14.72 -17.32 -9.09
N CYS A 22 -14.93 -17.99 -10.22
CA CYS A 22 -16.24 -18.00 -10.87
C CYS A 22 -16.94 -19.31 -10.53
N ILE A 23 -18.12 -19.22 -9.90
CA ILE A 23 -18.99 -20.35 -9.64
C ILE A 23 -20.01 -20.42 -10.76
N GLU A 24 -19.89 -21.45 -11.60
CA GLU A 24 -20.91 -21.77 -12.59
C GLU A 24 -22.25 -22.00 -11.89
N SER A 25 -23.27 -21.28 -12.33
CA SER A 25 -24.62 -21.42 -11.78
C SER A 25 -25.43 -22.36 -12.66
N ALA A 26 -26.21 -23.24 -12.02
CA ALA A 26 -27.14 -24.11 -12.73
C ALA A 26 -28.29 -23.30 -13.36
N ASP A 27 -28.84 -23.82 -14.45
CA ASP A 27 -30.15 -23.44 -15.01
C ASP A 27 -30.38 -21.92 -15.20
N GLY A 28 -29.52 -21.27 -15.99
CA GLY A 28 -29.74 -19.89 -16.45
C GLY A 28 -29.62 -18.81 -15.37
N ALA A 29 -29.20 -19.18 -14.15
CA ALA A 29 -28.86 -18.23 -13.10
C ALA A 29 -27.59 -17.45 -13.45
N PRO A 30 -27.47 -16.19 -12.98
CA PRO A 30 -26.30 -15.36 -13.26
C PRO A 30 -25.04 -15.94 -12.60
N GLU A 31 -23.91 -15.87 -13.31
CA GLU A 31 -22.59 -16.24 -12.80
C GLU A 31 -22.31 -15.55 -11.45
N ARG A 32 -21.74 -16.30 -10.51
CA ARG A 32 -21.38 -15.79 -9.19
C ARG A 32 -19.87 -15.70 -9.08
N TYR A 33 -19.38 -14.52 -8.75
CA TYR A 33 -17.96 -14.27 -8.51
C TYR A 33 -17.72 -14.27 -7.00
N VAL A 34 -16.74 -15.03 -6.54
CA VAL A 34 -16.35 -15.13 -5.13
C VAL A 34 -14.94 -14.60 -4.96
N LEU A 35 -14.73 -13.77 -3.95
CA LEU A 35 -13.40 -13.39 -3.49
C LEU A 35 -13.01 -14.35 -2.36
N PRO A 36 -12.06 -15.27 -2.59
CA PRO A 36 -11.62 -16.22 -1.56
C PRO A 36 -11.15 -15.48 -0.31
N LEU A 37 -11.31 -16.10 0.87
CA LEU A 37 -11.03 -15.43 2.14
C LEU A 37 -9.55 -15.04 2.25
N GLU A 38 -8.65 -15.91 1.79
CA GLU A 38 -7.21 -15.70 1.74
C GLU A 38 -6.84 -14.44 0.94
N THR A 39 -7.50 -14.21 -0.19
CA THR A 39 -7.29 -13.02 -1.01
C THR A 39 -8.00 -11.81 -0.38
N ALA A 40 -9.20 -12.00 0.17
CA ALA A 40 -10.01 -10.97 0.79
C ALA A 40 -9.30 -10.27 1.95
N VAL A 41 -8.50 -11.00 2.74
CA VAL A 41 -7.71 -10.44 3.85
C VAL A 41 -6.82 -9.31 3.35
N CYS A 42 -6.13 -9.46 2.21
CA CYS A 42 -5.25 -8.42 1.67
C CYS A 42 -5.97 -7.11 1.27
N PHE A 43 -7.30 -7.13 1.14
CA PHE A 43 -8.10 -5.93 0.80
C PHE A 43 -8.78 -5.29 2.01
N ARG A 44 -8.69 -5.88 3.21
CA ARG A 44 -9.30 -5.31 4.42
C ARG A 44 -8.44 -4.16 4.93
N LYS A 45 -9.01 -2.96 4.89
CA LYS A 45 -8.30 -1.72 5.20
C LYS A 45 -7.79 -1.66 6.65
N ASP A 46 -8.55 -2.22 7.59
CA ASP A 46 -8.37 -1.95 9.03
C ASP A 46 -7.85 -3.16 9.82
N GLU A 47 -7.44 -4.24 9.15
CA GLU A 47 -7.17 -5.53 9.83
C GLU A 47 -5.81 -6.18 9.50
N ASN A 48 -4.93 -5.53 8.72
CA ASN A 48 -3.62 -6.12 8.42
C ASN A 48 -2.57 -5.14 7.88
N ILE A 49 -1.31 -5.60 7.92
CA ILE A 49 -0.13 -4.89 7.41
C ILE A 49 -0.12 -4.68 5.89
N PHE A 50 -0.94 -5.41 5.12
CA PHE A 50 -0.98 -5.34 3.66
C PHE A 50 -1.98 -4.31 3.13
N SER A 51 -2.77 -3.66 4.00
CA SER A 51 -3.78 -2.67 3.62
C SER A 51 -3.20 -1.48 2.82
N GLY A 52 -1.90 -1.21 2.98
CA GLY A 52 -1.14 -0.18 2.28
C GLY A 52 -0.66 -0.56 0.87
N GLU A 53 -0.66 -1.84 0.50
CA GLU A 53 -0.09 -2.32 -0.77
C GLU A 53 -0.89 -1.82 -1.97
N TRP A 54 -2.22 -1.77 -1.89
CA TRP A 54 -3.05 -1.30 -3.00
C TRP A 54 -2.86 0.18 -3.34
N PRO A 55 -2.87 1.10 -2.36
CA PRO A 55 -2.43 2.48 -2.58
C PRO A 55 -1.06 2.57 -3.27
N PHE A 56 -0.09 1.75 -2.86
CA PHE A 56 1.23 1.71 -3.46
C PHE A 56 1.21 1.22 -4.91
N LEU A 57 0.58 0.09 -5.20
CA LEU A 57 0.47 -0.45 -6.56
C LEU A 57 -0.22 0.52 -7.53
N LYS A 58 -1.27 1.21 -7.08
CA LYS A 58 -1.92 2.27 -7.87
C LYS A 58 -0.95 3.42 -8.14
N SER A 59 -0.11 3.78 -7.18
CA SER A 59 0.88 4.83 -7.38
C SER A 59 1.94 4.45 -8.40
N LEU A 60 2.33 3.17 -8.50
CA LEU A 60 3.31 2.70 -9.48
C LEU A 60 2.83 2.88 -10.92
N GLN A 61 1.52 2.90 -11.18
CA GLN A 61 1.00 3.21 -12.51
C GLN A 61 1.45 4.58 -13.00
N THR A 62 1.70 5.53 -12.09
CA THR A 62 2.21 6.87 -12.45
C THR A 62 3.66 6.85 -12.92
N LEU A 63 4.42 5.78 -12.65
CA LEU A 63 5.78 5.62 -13.16
C LEU A 63 5.82 5.42 -14.68
N GLN A 64 4.74 4.93 -15.29
CA GLN A 64 4.65 4.84 -16.75
C GLN A 64 4.79 6.23 -17.40
N ASN A 65 4.27 7.26 -16.76
CA ASN A 65 4.40 8.64 -17.22
C ASN A 65 5.82 9.18 -17.09
N LEU A 66 6.68 8.56 -16.27
CA LEU A 66 8.08 8.93 -16.12
C LEU A 66 8.99 8.28 -17.14
N GLN A 67 8.51 7.32 -17.94
CA GLN A 67 9.35 6.60 -18.90
C GLN A 67 10.21 7.53 -19.78
N PRO A 68 9.68 8.62 -20.38
CA PRO A 68 10.49 9.51 -21.20
C PRO A 68 11.60 10.22 -20.38
N VAL A 69 11.27 10.62 -19.15
CA VAL A 69 12.23 11.29 -18.25
C VAL A 69 13.32 10.31 -17.83
N ILE A 70 12.96 9.08 -17.47
CA ILE A 70 13.91 8.03 -17.10
C ILE A 70 14.88 7.74 -18.24
N ILE A 71 14.39 7.67 -19.48
CA ILE A 71 15.22 7.45 -20.67
C ILE A 71 16.20 8.61 -20.88
N ASP A 72 15.74 9.86 -20.74
CA ASP A 72 16.59 11.05 -20.86
C ASP A 72 17.69 11.07 -19.80
N LYS A 73 17.32 10.86 -18.53
CA LYS A 73 18.25 10.79 -17.39
C LYS A 73 19.29 9.70 -17.56
N TYR A 74 18.86 8.50 -17.99
CA TYR A 74 19.76 7.40 -18.28
C TYR A 74 20.74 7.73 -19.41
N THR A 75 20.26 8.40 -20.47
CA THR A 75 21.08 8.76 -21.64
C THR A 75 22.10 9.85 -21.33
N THR A 76 21.70 10.84 -20.55
CA THR A 76 22.53 12.00 -20.19
C THR A 76 23.45 11.74 -19.00
N GLY A 77 23.21 10.66 -18.24
CA GLY A 77 23.86 10.40 -16.97
C GLY A 77 23.37 11.30 -15.83
N ALA A 78 22.34 12.12 -16.06
CA ALA A 78 21.73 12.91 -15.00
C ALA A 78 20.92 11.99 -14.07
N GLY A 79 21.00 12.22 -12.75
CA GLY A 79 20.17 11.50 -11.78
C GLY A 79 18.69 11.88 -11.86
N LEU A 80 17.84 10.99 -11.36
CA LEU A 80 16.43 11.27 -11.05
C LEU A 80 16.29 11.41 -9.54
N HIS A 81 15.90 12.59 -9.05
CA HIS A 81 15.76 12.81 -7.61
C HIS A 81 14.39 12.34 -7.13
N TRP A 82 14.29 12.02 -5.84
CA TRP A 82 13.03 11.68 -5.19
C TRP A 82 11.95 12.76 -5.39
N GLY A 83 12.35 14.04 -5.34
CA GLY A 83 11.46 15.18 -5.56
C GLY A 83 10.94 15.31 -7.00
N ASP A 84 11.59 14.66 -7.97
CA ASP A 84 11.15 14.65 -9.37
C ASP A 84 10.04 13.60 -9.62
N LEU A 85 9.77 12.75 -8.63
CA LEU A 85 8.76 11.69 -8.73
C LEU A 85 7.35 12.24 -8.47
N PRO A 86 6.30 11.72 -9.15
CA PRO A 86 4.94 12.19 -8.98
C PRO A 86 4.45 12.06 -7.54
N GLN A 87 3.66 13.04 -7.08
CA GLN A 87 3.06 13.04 -5.75
C GLN A 87 2.29 11.75 -5.43
N ALA A 88 1.69 11.11 -6.43
CA ALA A 88 1.02 9.84 -6.26
C ALA A 88 1.95 8.77 -5.67
N LEU A 89 3.22 8.70 -6.09
CA LEU A 89 4.21 7.76 -5.57
C LEU A 89 4.57 8.07 -4.12
N HIS A 90 4.73 9.35 -3.79
CA HIS A 90 5.01 9.79 -2.41
C HIS A 90 3.88 9.36 -1.47
N ASN A 91 2.63 9.54 -1.91
CA ASN A 91 1.44 9.12 -1.18
C ASN A 91 1.34 7.59 -1.10
N GLY A 92 1.61 6.89 -2.21
CA GLY A 92 1.59 5.43 -2.25
C GLY A 92 2.58 4.81 -1.28
N VAL A 93 3.80 5.35 -1.22
CA VAL A 93 4.85 4.90 -0.27
C VAL A 93 4.44 5.19 1.16
N THR A 94 3.89 6.38 1.43
CA THR A 94 3.37 6.75 2.75
C THR A 94 2.29 5.77 3.23
N GLU A 95 1.32 5.46 2.37
CA GLU A 95 0.23 4.55 2.71
C GLU A 95 0.69 3.10 2.79
N ASN A 96 1.74 2.70 2.05
CA ASN A 96 2.34 1.37 2.14
C ASN A 96 2.92 1.08 3.53
N TYR A 97 3.64 2.04 4.10
CA TYR A 97 4.32 1.85 5.39
C TYR A 97 3.46 2.20 6.60
N ALA A 98 2.40 2.99 6.44
CA ALA A 98 1.49 3.36 7.53
C ALA A 98 1.01 2.15 8.37
N PRO A 99 0.44 1.08 7.79
CA PRO A 99 -0.03 -0.06 8.59
C PRO A 99 1.12 -0.85 9.22
N VAL A 100 2.30 -0.87 8.59
CA VAL A 100 3.51 -1.49 9.17
C VAL A 100 3.89 -0.77 10.47
N TYR A 101 3.90 0.57 10.45
CA TYR A 101 4.17 1.35 11.66
C TYR A 101 3.08 1.14 12.72
N GLU A 102 1.81 1.19 12.35
CA GLU A 102 0.70 1.02 13.29
C GLU A 102 0.72 -0.35 13.99
N HIS A 103 1.07 -1.43 13.28
CA HIS A 103 1.03 -2.79 13.84
C HIS A 103 2.35 -3.26 14.48
N LEU A 104 3.50 -2.81 13.98
CA LEU A 104 4.80 -3.38 14.37
C LEU A 104 5.68 -2.44 15.19
N LEU A 105 5.61 -1.12 14.94
CA LEU A 105 6.50 -0.16 15.59
C LEU A 105 6.39 -0.19 17.12
N PRO A 106 5.20 -0.25 17.74
CA PRO A 106 5.06 -0.39 19.19
C PRO A 106 5.84 -1.58 19.76
N ASN A 107 5.72 -2.73 19.11
CA ASN A 107 6.41 -3.95 19.54
C ASN A 107 7.93 -3.84 19.33
N TRP A 108 8.38 -3.25 18.23
CA TRP A 108 9.80 -3.03 17.99
C TRP A 108 10.43 -2.14 19.06
N ILE A 109 9.76 -1.06 19.45
CA ILE A 109 10.25 -0.19 20.53
C ILE A 109 10.35 -0.95 21.84
N ARG A 110 9.32 -1.73 22.22
CA ARG A 110 9.33 -2.53 23.46
C ARG A 110 10.48 -3.55 23.53
N LEU A 111 10.95 -4.05 22.38
CA LEU A 111 12.10 -4.97 22.31
C LEU A 111 13.46 -4.27 22.49
N HIS A 112 13.50 -2.95 22.52
CA HIS A 112 14.70 -2.16 22.71
C HIS A 112 14.67 -1.42 24.05
N ASP A 113 15.09 -2.09 25.13
CA ASP A 113 15.04 -1.60 26.51
C ASP A 113 15.42 -0.13 26.71
N ILE A 114 16.55 0.30 26.09
CA ILE A 114 17.04 1.67 26.23
C ILE A 114 16.09 2.67 25.56
N ALA A 115 15.58 2.36 24.37
CA ALA A 115 14.68 3.24 23.65
C ALA A 115 13.30 3.30 24.33
N HIS A 116 12.76 2.14 24.71
CA HIS A 116 11.50 2.04 25.44
C HIS A 116 11.55 2.82 26.76
N CYS A 117 12.55 2.58 27.61
CA CYS A 117 12.69 3.27 28.88
C CYS A 117 12.84 4.79 28.72
N LYS A 118 13.59 5.25 27.69
CA LYS A 118 13.70 6.69 27.40
C LYS A 118 12.36 7.29 26.98
N LEU A 119 11.56 6.61 26.18
CA LEU A 119 10.25 7.10 25.76
C LEU A 119 9.28 7.20 26.94
N GLU A 120 9.21 6.16 27.77
CA GLU A 120 8.36 6.11 28.98
C GLU A 120 8.71 7.22 30.00
N THR A 121 9.98 7.64 30.04
CA THR A 121 10.46 8.67 30.98
C THR A 121 10.47 10.08 30.38
N GLY A 122 9.86 10.30 29.21
CA GLY A 122 9.72 11.62 28.58
C GLY A 122 10.93 12.05 27.73
N GLY A 123 11.61 11.10 27.09
CA GLY A 123 12.72 11.33 26.19
C GLY A 123 12.33 12.10 24.92
N ILE A 124 13.32 12.74 24.29
CA ILE A 124 13.14 13.50 23.05
C ILE A 124 13.52 12.62 21.86
N VAL A 125 12.65 12.54 20.86
CA VAL A 125 12.87 11.82 19.60
C VAL A 125 13.00 12.79 18.44
N LEU A 126 13.97 12.53 17.56
CA LEU A 126 14.08 13.16 16.25
C LEU A 126 13.90 12.09 15.16
N ASP A 127 12.80 12.15 14.43
CA ASP A 127 12.49 11.26 13.31
C ASP A 127 13.01 11.89 11.99
N ILE A 128 14.24 11.52 11.60
CA ILE A 128 14.91 12.08 10.42
C ILE A 128 14.39 11.38 9.16
N GLY A 129 13.81 12.16 8.24
CA GLY A 129 13.21 11.61 7.03
C GLY A 129 11.81 11.04 7.26
N CYS A 130 11.08 11.56 8.25
CA CYS A 130 9.75 11.08 8.66
C CYS A 130 8.66 11.16 7.57
N GLY A 131 8.92 11.85 6.45
CA GLY A 131 7.96 12.01 5.36
C GLY A 131 6.66 12.62 5.85
N ALA A 132 5.55 11.90 5.68
CA ALA A 132 4.24 12.32 6.19
C ALA A 132 4.05 12.15 7.72
N GLY A 133 5.08 11.69 8.43
CA GLY A 133 5.08 11.58 9.90
C GLY A 133 4.23 10.43 10.45
N LYS A 134 3.96 9.39 9.66
CA LYS A 134 3.13 8.23 10.10
C LYS A 134 3.76 7.51 11.30
N SER A 135 5.06 7.22 11.24
CA SER A 135 5.85 6.65 12.34
C SER A 135 5.82 7.54 13.58
N THR A 136 6.07 8.84 13.41
CA THR A 136 6.09 9.82 14.50
C THR A 136 4.73 9.92 15.19
N CYS A 137 3.64 9.93 14.40
CA CYS A 137 2.27 9.96 14.94
C CYS A 137 1.95 8.70 15.76
N VAL A 138 2.44 7.53 15.34
CA VAL A 138 2.27 6.28 16.10
C VAL A 138 3.06 6.36 17.42
N LEU A 139 4.33 6.75 17.37
CA LEU A 139 5.17 6.89 18.57
C LEU A 139 4.63 7.90 19.59
N ALA A 140 3.91 8.93 19.13
CA ALA A 140 3.33 9.93 20.02
C ALA A 140 2.01 9.48 20.70
N ARG A 141 1.41 8.36 20.25
CA ARG A 141 0.19 7.79 20.83
C ARG A 141 0.46 6.65 21.81
N GLU A 142 1.60 5.98 21.67
CA GLU A 142 2.13 5.06 22.68
C GLU A 142 2.54 5.84 23.93
#